data_AF-A0A7W0Z6B7-F1
#
_entry.id   AF-A0A7W0Z6B7-F1
#
_cell.length_a   1.000
_cell.length_b   1.000
_cell.length_c   1.000
_cell.angle_alpha   90.00
_cell.angle_beta   90.00
_cell.angle_gamma   90.00
#
_symmetry.space_group_name_H-M   'P 1'
#
loop_
_entity.id
_entity.type
_entity.pdbx_description
1 polymer ?
#
loop_
_entity_poly.entity_id
_entity_poly.type
_entity_poly.pdbx_seq_one_letter_code
_entity_poly.pdbx_strand_id
1 'polypeptide(L)'
;MRLHRLELTAFGPFAGTQTVDLDRLGADGLFLLHGETGAGKTSVLDAVAYALFNRVPGSRQQAGRLRCDQADPGVATSVRLELTLAGRRLRVRRSLEWQRPKRRGVGTTRQQATALLEECRDGVWVGLSTRIDEVSHQLLDWIGMSADQFFQVVLLPQGEFARFLRAESLEREALLERLFGTQRFADVQDWLAQRRRDCAIRVEATESAMRSWLNRLCQELGLADGTEPPLHRADETWRTEQRIGVEAAAQTAEVLVRDSALALAEARRAAEDTATRRRLQDRRMLADREQRAVAEAGPRIDRLKQDLAAARQAAVVAPLLVALS
;
A
#
# COMPACT_ATOMS: atom_id res chain seq x y z
N MET A 1 -0.87 8.41 -7.50
CA MET A 1 0.42 8.48 -8.20
C MET A 1 0.15 8.66 -9.69
N ARG A 2 0.89 9.55 -10.38
CA ARG A 2 0.81 9.73 -11.84
C ARG A 2 2.21 9.78 -12.43
N LEU A 3 2.48 9.03 -13.49
CA LEU A 3 3.76 9.05 -14.20
C LEU A 3 3.66 10.02 -15.38
N HIS A 4 4.73 10.77 -15.65
CA HIS A 4 4.73 11.83 -16.66
C HIS A 4 5.72 11.56 -17.78
N ARG A 5 6.97 11.25 -17.42
CA ARG A 5 8.03 11.02 -18.41
C ARG A 5 9.01 10.01 -17.88
N LEU A 6 9.40 9.07 -18.73
CA LEU A 6 10.38 8.05 -18.43
C LEU A 6 11.50 8.12 -19.46
N GLU A 7 12.74 8.23 -19.01
CA GLU A 7 13.94 8.12 -19.85
C GLU A 7 14.77 6.93 -19.36
N LEU A 8 15.21 6.09 -20.28
CA LEU A 8 16.06 4.93 -20.03
C LEU A 8 17.25 4.92 -20.98
N THR A 9 18.45 4.74 -20.44
CA THR A 9 19.71 4.68 -21.19
C THR A 9 20.46 3.41 -20.83
N ALA A 10 20.93 2.67 -21.85
CA ALA A 10 21.71 1.45 -21.68
C ALA A 10 21.05 0.42 -20.74
N PHE A 11 19.71 0.30 -20.82
CA PHE A 11 18.87 -0.47 -19.90
C PHE A 11 18.09 -1.57 -20.65
N GLY A 12 18.18 -2.82 -20.19
CA GLY A 12 17.55 -3.97 -20.84
C GLY A 12 18.02 -4.14 -22.30
N PRO A 13 17.12 -4.21 -23.30
CA PRO A 13 17.49 -4.30 -24.72
C PRO A 13 17.85 -2.95 -25.34
N PHE A 14 17.73 -1.84 -24.61
CA PHE A 14 17.94 -0.50 -25.17
C PHE A 14 19.38 -0.04 -24.95
N ALA A 15 20.19 -0.09 -26.01
CA ALA A 15 21.59 0.39 -25.97
C ALA A 15 21.67 1.93 -25.86
N GLY A 16 20.80 2.64 -26.58
CA GLY A 16 20.71 4.10 -26.58
C GLY A 16 19.81 4.67 -25.49
N THR A 17 19.55 5.97 -25.56
CA THR A 17 18.56 6.65 -24.71
C THR A 17 17.20 6.61 -25.37
N GLN A 18 16.21 6.06 -24.67
CA GLN A 18 14.80 6.06 -25.08
C GLN A 18 14.00 6.94 -24.12
N THR A 19 13.09 7.74 -24.67
CA THR A 19 12.18 8.59 -23.91
C THR A 19 10.75 8.18 -24.18
N VAL A 20 9.98 7.98 -23.12
CA VAL A 20 8.55 7.69 -23.16
C VAL A 20 7.82 8.85 -22.48
N ASP A 21 6.99 9.55 -23.25
CA ASP A 21 6.08 10.58 -22.74
C ASP A 21 4.77 9.93 -22.31
N LEU A 22 4.63 9.74 -20.99
CA LEU A 22 3.47 9.08 -20.39
C LEU A 22 2.28 10.03 -20.24
N ASP A 23 2.50 11.35 -20.24
CA ASP A 23 1.41 12.32 -20.27
C ASP A 23 0.70 12.30 -21.63
N ARG A 24 1.47 12.22 -22.72
CA ARG A 24 0.90 12.07 -24.07
C ARG A 24 0.20 10.73 -24.26
N LEU A 25 0.78 9.63 -23.78
CA LEU A 25 0.18 8.30 -23.90
C LEU A 25 -1.05 8.14 -22.98
N GLY A 26 -1.02 8.74 -21.80
CA GLY A 26 -2.07 8.63 -20.79
C GLY A 26 -3.21 9.64 -20.92
N ALA A 27 -3.23 10.48 -21.96
CA ALA A 27 -4.24 11.52 -22.14
C ALA A 27 -5.67 10.96 -22.15
N ASP A 28 -5.86 9.78 -22.78
CA ASP A 28 -7.14 9.08 -22.88
C ASP A 28 -7.36 8.05 -21.74
N GLY A 29 -6.47 8.00 -20.75
CA GLY A 29 -6.56 7.14 -19.58
C GLY A 29 -6.14 5.66 -19.78
N LEU A 30 -6.12 5.17 -21.01
CA LEU A 30 -5.67 3.81 -21.36
C LEU A 30 -4.76 3.83 -22.58
N PHE A 31 -3.63 3.13 -22.52
CA PHE A 31 -2.73 2.95 -23.66
C PHE A 31 -2.19 1.52 -23.72
N LEU A 32 -1.82 1.10 -24.94
CA LEU A 32 -1.30 -0.23 -25.22
C LEU A 32 0.19 -0.15 -25.62
N LEU A 33 1.02 -0.92 -24.92
CA LEU A 33 2.39 -1.22 -25.35
C LEU A 33 2.39 -2.47 -26.22
N HIS A 34 2.45 -2.30 -27.55
CA HIS A 34 2.53 -3.40 -28.51
C HIS A 34 3.94 -3.55 -29.10
N GLY A 35 4.24 -4.74 -29.63
CA GLY A 35 5.53 -5.05 -30.26
C GLY A 35 5.79 -6.55 -30.26
N GLU A 36 6.91 -6.99 -30.82
CA GLU A 36 7.32 -8.40 -30.80
C GLU A 36 7.75 -8.86 -29.39
N THR A 37 7.74 -10.17 -29.16
CA THR A 37 8.34 -10.75 -27.95
C THR A 37 9.83 -10.44 -27.94
N GLY A 38 10.36 -9.90 -26.83
CA GLY A 38 11.75 -9.47 -26.74
C GLY A 38 12.02 -8.02 -27.13
N ALA A 39 11.04 -7.28 -27.67
CA ALA A 39 11.20 -5.86 -28.03
C ALA A 39 11.38 -4.88 -26.85
N GLY A 40 11.48 -5.39 -25.61
CA GLY A 40 11.72 -4.55 -24.43
C GLY A 40 10.47 -3.97 -23.75
N LYS A 41 9.26 -4.43 -24.11
CA LYS A 41 8.00 -4.00 -23.47
C LYS A 41 8.04 -4.12 -21.95
N THR A 42 8.47 -5.28 -21.44
CA THR A 42 8.62 -5.48 -20.01
C THR A 42 9.77 -4.66 -19.44
N SER A 43 10.83 -4.39 -20.21
CA SER A 43 11.97 -3.58 -19.76
C SER A 43 11.57 -2.12 -19.51
N VAL A 44 10.60 -1.58 -20.26
CA VAL A 44 10.03 -0.25 -19.96
C VAL A 44 9.34 -0.24 -18.61
N LEU A 45 8.57 -1.29 -18.29
CA LEU A 45 7.90 -1.44 -17.00
C LEU A 45 8.92 -1.69 -15.86
N ASP A 46 9.95 -2.49 -16.12
CA ASP A 46 11.05 -2.75 -15.19
C ASP A 46 11.82 -1.45 -14.89
N ALA A 47 11.95 -0.53 -15.86
CA ALA A 47 12.57 0.78 -15.63
C ALA A 47 11.75 1.65 -14.66
N VAL A 48 10.42 1.64 -14.76
CA VAL A 48 9.55 2.34 -13.79
C VAL A 48 9.72 1.75 -12.39
N ALA A 49 9.66 0.42 -12.27
CA ALA A 49 9.88 -0.28 -11.01
C ALA A 49 11.24 0.06 -10.39
N TYR A 50 12.29 0.02 -11.21
CA TYR A 50 13.66 0.33 -10.79
C TYR A 50 13.80 1.78 -10.31
N ALA A 51 13.21 2.74 -11.03
CA ALA A 51 13.24 4.14 -10.62
C ALA A 51 12.59 4.34 -9.23
N LEU A 52 11.44 3.73 -8.99
CA LEU A 52 10.70 3.86 -7.73
C LEU A 52 11.38 3.14 -6.56
N PHE A 53 11.74 1.86 -6.75
CA PHE A 53 12.09 0.96 -5.64
C PHE A 53 13.54 0.48 -5.65
N ASN A 54 14.37 0.92 -6.59
CA ASN A 54 15.71 0.36 -6.83
C ASN A 54 15.71 -1.15 -7.08
N ARG A 55 14.56 -1.70 -7.52
CA ARG A 55 14.26 -3.12 -7.61
C ARG A 55 13.38 -3.36 -8.83
N VAL A 56 13.55 -4.51 -9.47
CA VAL A 56 12.69 -4.96 -10.58
C VAL A 56 11.87 -6.19 -10.18
N PRO A 57 10.73 -6.48 -10.83
CA PRO A 57 9.92 -7.64 -10.47
C PRO A 57 10.57 -8.99 -10.81
N GLY A 58 10.34 -10.01 -9.97
CA GLY A 58 10.64 -11.42 -10.24
C GLY A 58 12.12 -11.83 -10.17
N SER A 59 12.43 -13.00 -10.75
CA SER A 59 13.78 -13.61 -10.80
C SER A 59 14.83 -12.77 -11.53
N ARG A 60 14.41 -11.69 -12.22
CA ARG A 60 15.29 -10.77 -12.93
C ARG A 60 16.15 -9.91 -12.01
N GLN A 61 15.80 -9.78 -10.72
CA GLN A 61 16.71 -9.20 -9.72
C GLN A 61 18.00 -10.00 -9.60
N GLN A 62 17.93 -11.33 -9.70
CA GLN A 62 19.09 -12.22 -9.56
C GLN A 62 19.98 -12.22 -10.80
N ALA A 63 19.45 -11.80 -11.96
CA ALA A 63 20.16 -11.90 -13.22
C ALA A 63 21.23 -10.82 -13.44
N GLY A 64 21.33 -9.78 -12.60
CA GLY A 64 22.39 -8.76 -12.67
C GLY A 64 22.52 -7.97 -13.99
N ARG A 65 21.71 -8.28 -15.01
CA ARG A 65 21.80 -7.79 -16.39
C ARG A 65 20.74 -6.75 -16.71
N LEU A 66 20.59 -5.75 -15.84
CA LEU A 66 19.80 -4.56 -16.19
C LEU A 66 20.53 -3.66 -17.20
N ARG A 67 21.87 -3.79 -17.31
CA ARG A 67 22.66 -3.13 -18.35
C ARG A 67 22.50 -3.85 -19.70
N CYS A 68 22.34 -3.07 -20.76
CA CYS A 68 22.40 -3.55 -22.14
C CYS A 68 23.86 -3.87 -22.54
N ASP A 69 24.12 -5.10 -23.00
CA ASP A 69 25.47 -5.54 -23.40
C ASP A 69 25.96 -4.84 -24.69
N GLN A 70 25.03 -4.40 -25.54
CA GLN A 70 25.30 -3.67 -26.78
C GLN A 70 25.48 -2.15 -26.56
N ALA A 71 25.33 -1.66 -25.33
CA ALA A 71 25.58 -0.26 -25.03
C ALA A 71 27.07 0.06 -25.08
N ASP A 72 27.40 1.26 -25.56
CA ASP A 72 28.77 1.77 -25.56
C ASP A 72 29.40 1.61 -24.15
N PRO A 73 30.62 1.03 -24.06
CA PRO A 73 31.34 0.92 -22.80
C PRO A 73 31.53 2.24 -22.05
N GLY A 74 31.44 3.41 -22.69
CA GLY A 74 31.51 4.71 -22.04
C GLY A 74 30.19 5.20 -21.43
N VAL A 75 29.06 4.58 -21.77
CA VAL A 75 27.71 5.04 -21.39
C VAL A 75 27.22 4.34 -20.14
N ALA A 76 26.89 5.12 -19.11
CA ALA A 76 26.31 4.61 -17.87
C ALA A 76 24.85 4.19 -18.06
N THR A 77 24.47 3.08 -17.42
CA THR A 77 23.06 2.66 -17.37
C THR A 77 22.31 3.53 -16.38
N SER A 78 21.28 4.23 -16.85
CA SER A 78 20.49 5.11 -15.99
C SER A 78 19.03 5.15 -16.39
N VAL A 79 18.18 5.40 -15.40
CA VAL A 79 16.75 5.62 -15.57
C VAL A 79 16.39 6.94 -14.89
N ARG A 80 15.62 7.77 -15.59
CA ARG A 80 15.02 8.99 -15.06
C ARG A 80 13.51 8.89 -15.17
N LEU A 81 12.81 9.11 -14.07
CA LEU A 81 11.36 9.10 -14.01
C LEU A 81 10.86 10.42 -13.42
N GLU A 82 9.97 11.08 -14.15
CA GLU A 82 9.16 12.19 -13.65
C GLU A 82 7.77 11.68 -13.27
N LEU A 83 7.34 12.01 -12.05
CA LEU A 83 6.07 11.56 -11.50
C LEU A 83 5.46 12.59 -10.56
N THR A 84 4.15 12.51 -10.35
CA THR A 84 3.46 13.18 -9.26
C THR A 84 3.05 12.14 -8.21
N LEU A 85 3.50 12.36 -6.97
CA LEU A 85 3.28 11.47 -5.84
C LEU A 85 2.92 12.30 -4.60
N ALA A 86 1.85 11.90 -3.90
CA ALA A 86 1.33 12.65 -2.74
C ALA A 86 1.15 14.17 -2.99
N GLY A 87 0.74 14.55 -4.20
CA GLY A 87 0.57 15.96 -4.61
C GLY A 87 1.86 16.70 -4.99
N ARG A 88 3.02 16.02 -4.92
CA ARG A 88 4.35 16.60 -5.19
C ARG A 88 4.84 16.17 -6.56
N ARG A 89 5.35 17.11 -7.35
CA ARG A 89 5.96 16.81 -8.66
C ARG A 89 7.44 16.49 -8.44
N LEU A 90 7.82 15.24 -8.73
CA LEU A 90 9.13 14.68 -8.42
C LEU A 90 9.84 14.21 -9.68
N ARG A 91 11.16 14.22 -9.63
CA ARG A 91 12.05 13.62 -10.62
C ARG A 91 13.07 12.75 -9.89
N VAL A 92 13.09 11.47 -10.24
CA VAL A 92 14.05 10.50 -9.73
C VAL A 92 14.98 10.12 -10.86
N ARG A 93 16.29 10.16 -10.60
CA ARG A 93 17.31 9.60 -11.48
C ARG A 93 18.12 8.56 -10.72
N ARG A 94 18.19 7.34 -11.25
CA ARG A 94 19.04 6.28 -10.72
C ARG A 94 20.04 5.80 -11.76
N SER A 95 21.24 5.43 -11.34
CA SER A 95 22.22 4.75 -12.17
C SER A 95 22.72 3.49 -11.48
N LEU A 96 22.99 2.46 -12.28
CA LEU A 96 23.54 1.20 -11.79
C LEU A 96 25.02 1.34 -11.48
N GLU A 97 25.50 0.48 -10.58
CA GLU A 97 26.92 0.20 -10.49
C GLU A 97 27.38 -0.50 -11.76
N TRP A 98 28.52 -0.07 -12.31
CA TRP A 98 29.05 -0.66 -13.53
C TRP A 98 30.56 -0.45 -13.69
N GLN A 99 31.18 -1.24 -14.57
CA GLN A 99 32.60 -1.13 -14.91
C GLN A 99 32.77 -0.15 -16.07
N ARG A 100 33.33 1.02 -15.80
CA ARG A 100 33.56 2.08 -16.79
C ARG A 100 35.01 2.03 -17.31
N PRO A 101 35.27 2.20 -18.61
CA PRO A 101 36.62 2.40 -19.14
C PRO A 101 37.33 3.57 -18.45
N LYS A 102 38.61 3.38 -18.10
CA LYS A 102 39.41 4.44 -17.49
C LYS A 102 39.54 5.63 -18.45
N ARG A 103 39.51 6.86 -17.90
CA ARG A 103 39.75 8.09 -18.69
C ARG A 103 41.19 8.18 -19.22
N ARG A 104 42.14 7.50 -18.58
CA ARG A 104 43.55 7.42 -18.97
C ARG A 104 44.06 6.00 -18.69
N GLY A 105 44.79 5.43 -19.64
CA GLY A 105 45.33 4.06 -19.57
C GLY A 105 44.35 2.96 -20.00
N VAL A 106 44.81 1.71 -19.98
CA VAL A 106 44.04 0.52 -20.35
C VAL A 106 43.31 -0.05 -19.12
N GLY A 107 42.10 -0.56 -19.32
CA GLY A 107 41.30 -1.25 -18.30
C GLY A 107 40.06 -0.49 -17.83
N THR A 108 39.35 -1.07 -16.86
CA THR A 108 38.09 -0.54 -16.32
C THR A 108 38.25 -0.06 -14.87
N THR A 109 37.30 0.75 -14.41
CA THR A 109 37.16 1.20 -13.04
C THR A 109 35.70 1.06 -12.59
N ARG A 110 35.48 0.67 -11.34
CA ARG A 110 34.15 0.49 -10.77
C ARG A 110 33.52 1.85 -10.49
N GLN A 111 32.44 2.17 -11.18
CA GLN A 111 31.61 3.32 -10.89
C GLN A 111 30.43 2.87 -10.02
N GLN A 112 30.31 3.47 -8.84
CA GLN A 112 29.23 3.17 -7.89
C GLN A 112 27.86 3.61 -8.43
N ALA A 113 26.82 2.92 -7.97
CA ALA A 113 25.44 3.32 -8.22
C ALA A 113 25.18 4.73 -7.66
N THR A 114 24.28 5.49 -8.30
CA THR A 114 23.87 6.80 -7.81
C THR A 114 22.36 6.96 -7.83
N ALA A 115 21.85 7.80 -6.94
CA ALA A 115 20.47 8.26 -6.95
C ALA A 115 20.44 9.78 -6.83
N LEU A 116 19.44 10.41 -7.44
CA LEU A 116 19.12 11.81 -7.27
C LEU A 116 17.61 11.93 -7.25
N LEU A 117 17.07 12.54 -6.20
CA LEU A 117 15.67 12.89 -6.05
C LEU A 117 15.55 14.41 -6.07
N GLU A 118 14.69 14.92 -6.95
CA GLU A 118 14.40 16.34 -7.10
C GLU A 118 12.89 16.56 -6.97
N GLU A 119 12.50 17.70 -6.44
CA GLU A 119 11.12 18.17 -6.39
C GLU A 119 10.98 19.47 -7.18
N CYS A 120 9.92 19.58 -7.98
CA CYS A 120 9.58 20.81 -8.67
C CYS A 120 8.82 21.74 -7.71
N ARG A 121 9.44 22.88 -7.37
CA ARG A 121 8.84 23.97 -6.59
C ARG A 121 8.86 25.22 -7.44
N ASP A 122 7.69 25.82 -7.66
CA ASP A 122 7.53 27.04 -8.48
C ASP A 122 8.17 26.94 -9.88
N GLY A 123 8.12 25.75 -10.49
CA GLY A 123 8.69 25.48 -11.82
C GLY A 123 10.19 25.17 -11.82
N VAL A 124 10.86 25.22 -10.68
CA VAL A 124 12.30 24.93 -10.53
C VAL A 124 12.49 23.58 -9.85
N TRP A 125 13.41 22.77 -10.38
CA TRP A 125 13.80 21.50 -9.78
C TRP A 125 14.82 21.72 -8.67
N VAL A 126 14.45 21.34 -7.45
CA VAL A 126 15.28 21.44 -6.24
C VAL A 126 15.68 20.03 -5.80
N GLY A 127 16.98 19.80 -5.64
CA GLY A 127 17.49 18.52 -5.14
C GLY A 127 17.09 18.27 -3.69
N LEU A 128 16.46 17.12 -3.43
CA LEU A 128 16.07 16.67 -2.09
C LEU A 128 17.11 15.75 -1.47
N SER A 129 17.58 14.74 -2.22
CA SER A 129 18.62 13.82 -1.73
C SER A 129 19.40 13.20 -2.89
N THR A 130 20.65 12.84 -2.60
CA THR A 130 21.55 12.11 -3.49
C THR A 130 21.95 10.73 -2.93
N ARG A 131 21.47 10.38 -1.73
CA ARG A 131 21.77 9.10 -1.08
C ARG A 131 20.74 8.05 -1.46
N ILE A 132 21.21 6.88 -1.93
CA ILE A 132 20.34 5.80 -2.44
C ILE A 132 19.30 5.37 -1.41
N ASP A 133 19.71 5.18 -0.15
CA ASP A 133 18.83 4.69 0.91
C ASP A 133 17.78 5.74 1.29
N GLU A 134 18.19 7.00 1.41
CA GLU A 134 17.29 8.11 1.74
C GLU A 134 16.27 8.36 0.64
N VAL A 135 16.69 8.35 -0.63
CA VAL A 135 15.78 8.43 -1.78
C VAL A 135 14.78 7.28 -1.76
N SER A 136 15.23 6.06 -1.44
CA SER A 136 14.35 4.89 -1.40
C SER A 136 13.36 4.95 -0.25
N HIS A 137 13.78 5.44 0.92
CA HIS A 137 12.91 5.65 2.08
C HIS A 137 11.84 6.71 1.81
N GLN A 138 12.23 7.89 1.30
CA GLN A 138 11.29 8.97 1.00
C GLN A 138 10.24 8.54 -0.04
N LEU A 139 10.67 7.83 -1.10
CA LEU A 139 9.74 7.30 -2.10
C LEU A 139 8.80 6.25 -1.48
N LEU A 140 9.31 5.34 -0.66
CA LEU A 140 8.49 4.32 -0.02
C LEU A 140 7.43 4.94 0.91
N ASP A 141 7.81 5.94 1.70
CA ASP A 141 6.90 6.69 2.58
C ASP A 141 5.76 7.36 1.79
N TRP A 142 6.08 8.00 0.65
CA TRP A 142 5.07 8.69 -0.16
C TRP A 142 4.24 7.77 -1.05
N ILE A 143 4.78 6.62 -1.47
CA ILE A 143 4.02 5.58 -2.18
C ILE A 143 3.07 4.88 -1.19
N GLY A 144 3.50 4.70 0.07
CA GLY A 144 2.70 4.10 1.13
C GLY A 144 2.52 2.58 1.00
N MET A 145 3.35 1.94 0.17
CA MET A 145 3.36 0.49 -0.01
C MET A 145 4.76 0.00 -0.35
N SER A 146 5.05 -1.27 -0.03
CA SER A 146 6.32 -1.91 -0.34
C SER A 146 6.45 -2.23 -1.83
N ALA A 147 7.68 -2.45 -2.29
CA ALA A 147 7.95 -2.87 -3.67
C ALA A 147 7.20 -4.16 -4.04
N ASP A 148 7.15 -5.13 -3.13
CA ASP A 148 6.49 -6.42 -3.37
C ASP A 148 4.97 -6.24 -3.50
N GLN A 149 4.36 -5.35 -2.70
CA GLN A 149 2.94 -4.97 -2.83
C GLN A 149 2.69 -4.25 -4.16
N PHE A 150 3.56 -3.33 -4.55
CA PHE A 150 3.45 -2.61 -5.81
C PHE A 150 3.47 -3.55 -7.02
N PHE A 151 4.36 -4.56 -7.02
CA PHE A 151 4.42 -5.57 -8.09
C PHE A 151 3.23 -6.54 -8.09
N GLN A 152 2.50 -6.64 -6.99
CA GLN A 152 1.31 -7.48 -6.91
C GLN A 152 0.03 -6.75 -7.31
N VAL A 153 -0.03 -5.42 -7.20
CA VAL A 153 -1.29 -4.67 -7.35
C VAL A 153 -1.24 -3.61 -8.45
N VAL A 154 -0.11 -2.92 -8.63
CA VAL A 154 -0.01 -1.80 -9.58
C VAL A 154 0.70 -2.21 -10.86
N LEU A 155 1.85 -2.87 -10.73
CA LEU A 155 2.65 -3.34 -11.87
C LEU A 155 2.70 -4.86 -11.86
N LEU A 156 1.67 -5.48 -12.43
CA LEU A 156 1.52 -6.92 -12.50
C LEU A 156 2.47 -7.53 -13.53
N PRO A 157 3.47 -8.34 -13.12
CA PRO A 157 4.27 -9.11 -14.07
C PRO A 157 3.39 -10.08 -14.86
N GLN A 158 3.84 -10.42 -16.06
CA GLN A 158 3.14 -11.39 -16.90
C GLN A 158 2.96 -12.73 -16.14
N GLY A 159 1.71 -13.19 -16.00
CA GLY A 159 1.35 -14.42 -15.28
C GLY A 159 1.01 -14.27 -13.79
N GLU A 160 1.45 -13.19 -13.14
CA GLU A 160 1.21 -12.96 -11.70
C GLU A 160 -0.23 -12.51 -11.38
N PHE A 161 -0.92 -11.87 -12.32
CA PHE A 161 -2.34 -11.52 -12.13
C PHE A 161 -3.23 -12.76 -12.00
N ALA A 162 -2.93 -13.81 -12.76
CA ALA A 162 -3.63 -15.09 -12.62
C ALA A 162 -3.36 -15.72 -11.25
N ARG A 163 -2.14 -15.56 -10.71
CA ARG A 163 -1.82 -15.99 -9.34
C ARG A 163 -2.61 -15.19 -8.31
N PHE A 164 -2.73 -13.87 -8.45
CA PHE A 164 -3.58 -13.05 -7.57
C PHE A 164 -5.05 -13.49 -7.59
N LEU A 165 -5.63 -13.72 -8.77
CA LEU A 165 -7.02 -14.18 -8.92
C LEU A 165 -7.23 -15.61 -8.41
N ARG A 166 -6.20 -16.46 -8.50
CA ARG A 166 -6.21 -17.86 -8.05
C ARG A 166 -5.66 -18.05 -6.63
N ALA A 167 -5.17 -16.99 -5.99
CA ALA A 167 -4.60 -17.05 -4.65
C ALA A 167 -5.66 -17.58 -3.68
N GLU A 168 -5.23 -18.48 -2.81
CA GLU A 168 -6.02 -19.01 -1.70
C GLU A 168 -6.50 -17.86 -0.79
N SER A 169 -7.61 -18.07 -0.10
CA SER A 169 -8.28 -17.02 0.70
C SER A 169 -7.33 -16.32 1.67
N LEU A 170 -6.43 -17.08 2.32
CA LEU A 170 -5.43 -16.56 3.26
C LEU A 170 -4.37 -15.69 2.59
N GLU A 171 -3.87 -16.08 1.41
CA GLU A 171 -2.87 -15.30 0.68
C GLU A 171 -3.47 -13.98 0.18
N ARG A 172 -4.72 -14.03 -0.27
CA ARG A 172 -5.46 -12.85 -0.72
C ARG A 172 -5.76 -11.90 0.43
N GLU A 173 -6.18 -12.42 1.58
CA GLU A 173 -6.42 -11.64 2.80
C GLU A 173 -5.16 -10.87 3.22
N ALA A 174 -4.02 -11.56 3.36
CA ALA A 174 -2.75 -10.94 3.74
C ALA A 174 -2.27 -9.87 2.74
N LEU A 175 -2.69 -9.96 1.48
CA LEU A 175 -2.37 -8.99 0.43
C LEU A 175 -3.27 -7.75 0.54
N LEU A 176 -4.57 -7.94 0.76
CA LEU A 176 -5.52 -6.86 0.98
C LEU A 176 -5.25 -6.11 2.29
N GLU A 177 -4.88 -6.81 3.35
CA GLU A 177 -4.51 -6.18 4.63
C GLU A 177 -3.33 -5.22 4.48
N ARG A 178 -2.34 -5.66 3.71
CA ARG A 178 -1.16 -4.86 3.36
C ARG A 178 -1.51 -3.67 2.47
N LEU A 179 -2.39 -3.86 1.48
CA LEU A 179 -2.82 -2.80 0.57
C LEU A 179 -3.61 -1.70 1.28
N PHE A 180 -4.49 -2.06 2.22
CA PHE A 180 -5.31 -1.10 2.96
C PHE A 180 -4.66 -0.61 4.26
N GLY A 181 -3.44 -1.07 4.57
CA GLY A 181 -2.74 -0.71 5.80
C GLY A 181 -3.53 -1.10 7.05
N THR A 182 -4.20 -2.25 7.03
CA THR A 182 -5.00 -2.75 8.16
C THR A 182 -4.19 -3.60 9.14
N GLN A 183 -2.88 -3.81 8.88
CA GLN A 183 -1.97 -4.53 9.79
C GLN A 183 -2.00 -3.99 11.22
N ARG A 184 -2.09 -2.66 11.38
CA ARG A 184 -2.23 -2.02 12.70
C ARG A 184 -3.43 -2.52 13.51
N PHE A 185 -4.50 -2.98 12.86
CA PHE A 185 -5.67 -3.51 13.55
C PHE A 185 -5.42 -4.97 13.99
N ALA A 186 -4.73 -5.75 13.17
CA ALA A 186 -4.26 -7.08 13.55
C ALA A 186 -3.31 -7.00 14.76
N ASP A 187 -2.36 -6.04 14.75
CA ASP A 187 -1.44 -5.82 15.87
C ASP A 187 -2.18 -5.51 17.19
N VAL A 188 -3.22 -4.67 17.13
CA VAL A 188 -4.07 -4.35 18.29
C VAL A 188 -4.86 -5.57 18.77
N GLN A 189 -5.39 -6.36 17.83
CA GLN A 189 -6.11 -7.60 18.15
C GLN A 189 -5.19 -8.60 18.86
N ASP A 190 -3.96 -8.79 18.37
CA ASP A 190 -2.96 -9.68 18.97
C ASP A 190 -2.54 -9.19 20.35
N TRP A 191 -2.35 -7.87 20.52
CA TRP A 191 -2.06 -7.27 21.81
C TRP A 191 -3.17 -7.51 22.84
N LEU A 192 -4.44 -7.33 22.45
CA LEU A 192 -5.60 -7.62 23.30
C LEU A 192 -5.71 -9.11 23.64
N ALA A 193 -5.48 -9.99 22.66
CA ALA A 193 -5.53 -11.44 22.86
C ALA A 193 -4.41 -11.93 23.79
N GLN A 194 -3.22 -11.34 23.70
CA GLN A 194 -2.12 -11.62 24.63
C GLN A 194 -2.49 -11.17 26.04
N ARG A 195 -2.99 -9.93 26.20
CA ARG A 195 -3.36 -9.39 27.50
C ARG A 195 -4.46 -10.20 28.19
N ARG A 196 -5.42 -10.72 27.42
CA ARG A 196 -6.44 -11.65 27.92
C ARG A 196 -5.81 -12.96 28.45
N ARG A 197 -4.87 -13.55 27.71
CA ARG A 197 -4.16 -14.77 28.14
C ARG A 197 -3.38 -14.54 29.42
N ASP A 198 -2.64 -13.45 29.50
CA ASP A 198 -1.85 -13.11 30.70
C ASP A 198 -2.74 -12.91 31.93
N CYS A 199 -3.89 -12.25 31.77
CA CYS A 199 -4.88 -12.12 32.84
C CYS A 199 -5.43 -13.48 33.29
N ALA A 200 -5.77 -14.37 32.35
CA ALA A 200 -6.29 -15.70 32.68
C ALA A 200 -5.27 -16.53 33.48
N ILE A 201 -4.00 -16.53 33.05
CA ILE A 201 -2.90 -17.22 33.76
C ILE A 201 -2.76 -16.68 35.19
N ARG A 202 -2.86 -15.37 35.39
CA ARG A 202 -2.77 -14.75 36.74
C ARG A 202 -3.94 -15.16 37.64
N VAL A 203 -5.16 -15.24 37.10
CA VAL A 203 -6.32 -15.72 37.85
C VAL A 203 -6.12 -17.17 38.26
N GLU A 204 -5.76 -18.05 37.31
CA GLU A 204 -5.53 -19.47 37.58
C GLU A 204 -4.41 -19.71 38.60
N ALA A 205 -3.31 -18.95 38.51
CA ALA A 205 -2.22 -19.02 39.49
C ALA A 205 -2.68 -18.59 40.89
N THR A 206 -3.52 -17.56 40.99
CA THR A 206 -4.06 -17.08 42.26
C THR A 206 -5.02 -18.10 42.86
N GLU A 207 -5.91 -18.68 42.06
CA GLU A 207 -6.82 -19.75 42.51
C GLU A 207 -6.07 -21.01 42.97
N SER A 208 -5.04 -21.42 42.21
CA SER A 208 -4.22 -22.57 42.55
C SER A 208 -3.44 -22.35 43.85
N ALA A 209 -2.89 -21.14 44.04
CA ALA A 209 -2.29 -20.76 45.31
C ALA A 209 -3.32 -20.85 46.45
N MET A 210 -4.48 -20.18 46.34
CA MET A 210 -5.53 -20.23 47.36
C MET A 210 -5.94 -21.66 47.74
N ARG A 211 -6.12 -22.54 46.75
CA ARG A 211 -6.39 -23.97 46.98
C ARG A 211 -5.27 -24.66 47.75
N SER A 212 -4.01 -24.39 47.40
CA SER A 212 -2.87 -24.95 48.12
C SER A 212 -2.80 -24.49 49.58
N TRP A 213 -3.08 -23.21 49.84
CA TRP A 213 -3.16 -22.67 51.21
C TRP A 213 -4.28 -23.34 52.01
N LEU A 214 -5.47 -23.48 51.41
CA LEU A 214 -6.61 -24.17 52.04
C LEU A 214 -6.30 -25.63 52.36
N ASN A 215 -5.73 -26.38 51.42
CA ASN A 215 -5.37 -27.78 51.65
C ASN A 215 -4.34 -27.95 52.77
N ARG A 216 -3.34 -27.05 52.84
CA ARG A 216 -2.34 -27.06 53.93
C ARG A 216 -2.99 -26.80 55.29
N LEU A 217 -3.93 -25.85 55.35
CA LEU A 217 -4.69 -25.56 56.58
C LEU A 217 -5.56 -26.75 57.00
N CYS A 218 -6.21 -27.43 56.05
CA CYS A 218 -7.00 -28.63 56.34
C CYS A 218 -6.13 -29.77 56.88
N GLN A 219 -4.94 -29.98 56.32
CA GLN A 219 -3.97 -30.97 56.82
C GLN A 219 -3.53 -30.68 58.25
N GLU A 220 -3.17 -29.43 58.57
CA GLU A 220 -2.78 -29.05 59.95
C GLU A 220 -3.93 -29.25 60.95
N LEU A 221 -5.17 -29.06 60.52
CA LEU A 221 -6.37 -29.25 61.33
C LEU A 221 -6.88 -30.70 61.38
N GLY A 222 -6.22 -31.64 60.67
CA GLY A 222 -6.62 -33.04 60.61
C GLY A 222 -7.94 -33.30 59.87
N LEU A 223 -8.30 -32.42 58.93
CA LEU A 223 -9.53 -32.50 58.14
C LEU A 223 -9.27 -33.26 56.83
N ALA A 224 -10.29 -33.94 56.32
CA ALA A 224 -10.19 -34.64 55.03
C ALA A 224 -10.02 -33.63 53.87
N ASP A 225 -9.32 -34.04 52.81
CA ASP A 225 -9.16 -33.23 51.60
C ASP A 225 -10.53 -32.84 51.02
N GLY A 226 -10.70 -31.55 50.71
CA GLY A 226 -11.97 -30.99 50.22
C GLY A 226 -12.99 -30.62 51.32
N THR A 227 -12.68 -30.85 52.59
CA THR A 227 -13.48 -30.31 53.70
C THR A 227 -13.10 -28.85 53.92
N GLU A 228 -14.06 -27.92 53.94
CA GLU A 228 -13.77 -26.54 54.34
C GLU A 228 -13.29 -26.52 55.79
N PRO A 229 -12.15 -25.88 56.09
CA PRO A 229 -11.67 -25.77 57.45
C PRO A 229 -12.71 -25.01 58.27
N PRO A 230 -12.98 -25.42 59.53
CA PRO A 230 -13.89 -24.69 60.40
C PRO A 230 -13.20 -23.39 60.78
N LEU A 231 -13.29 -22.38 59.91
CA LEU A 231 -12.69 -21.06 60.07
C LEU A 231 -13.33 -20.28 61.23
N HIS A 232 -14.17 -20.92 62.05
CA HIS A 232 -15.00 -20.35 63.12
C HIS A 232 -14.21 -19.69 64.28
N ARG A 233 -12.89 -19.51 64.14
CA ARG A 233 -12.05 -18.75 65.09
C ARG A 233 -11.14 -17.70 64.43
N ALA A 234 -11.42 -17.29 63.20
CA ALA A 234 -10.89 -16.01 62.73
C ALA A 234 -11.77 -14.90 63.34
N ASP A 235 -11.13 -13.93 64.00
CA ASP A 235 -11.77 -12.76 64.60
C ASP A 235 -12.81 -12.16 63.62
N GLU A 236 -14.03 -11.88 64.07
CA GLU A 236 -15.13 -11.39 63.20
C GLU A 236 -14.73 -10.13 62.41
N THR A 237 -13.82 -9.34 62.98
CA THR A 237 -13.18 -8.17 62.39
C THR A 237 -12.37 -8.52 61.14
N TRP A 238 -11.46 -9.50 61.20
CA TRP A 238 -10.64 -9.92 60.05
C TRP A 238 -11.50 -10.46 58.90
N ARG A 239 -12.52 -11.28 59.21
CA ARG A 239 -13.45 -11.81 58.19
C ARG A 239 -14.22 -10.69 57.49
N THR A 240 -14.64 -9.69 58.25
CA THR A 240 -15.38 -8.55 57.72
C THR A 240 -14.48 -7.68 56.84
N GLU A 241 -13.24 -7.40 57.26
CA GLU A 241 -12.25 -6.65 56.47
C GLU A 241 -11.92 -7.33 55.14
N GLN A 242 -11.65 -8.64 55.15
CA GLN A 242 -11.33 -9.38 53.91
C GLN A 242 -12.54 -9.46 52.98
N ARG A 243 -13.75 -9.68 53.51
CA ARG A 243 -14.98 -9.68 52.71
C ARG A 243 -15.22 -8.32 52.05
N ILE A 244 -15.08 -7.23 52.81
CA ILE A 244 -15.19 -5.87 52.26
C ILE A 244 -14.15 -5.64 51.15
N GLY A 245 -12.91 -6.10 51.34
CA GLY A 245 -11.86 -5.97 50.33
C GLY A 245 -12.16 -6.73 49.03
N VAL A 246 -12.60 -7.99 49.14
CA VAL A 246 -12.97 -8.81 47.97
C VAL A 246 -14.21 -8.26 47.27
N GLU A 247 -15.21 -7.82 48.02
CA GLU A 247 -16.46 -7.28 47.49
C GLU A 247 -16.22 -5.92 46.79
N ALA A 248 -15.37 -5.07 47.34
CA ALA A 248 -14.93 -3.84 46.69
C ALA A 248 -14.12 -4.11 45.41
N ALA A 249 -13.23 -5.11 45.43
CA ALA A 249 -12.47 -5.52 44.25
C ALA A 249 -13.39 -6.09 43.15
N ALA A 250 -14.38 -6.91 43.51
CA ALA A 250 -15.37 -7.45 42.60
C ALA A 250 -16.22 -6.35 41.96
N GLN A 251 -16.72 -5.40 42.76
CA GLN A 251 -17.46 -4.23 42.27
C GLN A 251 -16.62 -3.38 41.30
N THR A 252 -15.34 -3.16 41.64
CA THR A 252 -14.42 -2.41 40.76
C THR A 252 -14.20 -3.12 39.42
N ALA A 253 -14.03 -4.45 39.44
CA ALA A 253 -13.88 -5.24 38.23
C ALA A 253 -15.15 -5.22 37.37
N GLU A 254 -16.32 -5.31 37.99
CA GLU A 254 -17.61 -5.28 37.31
C GLU A 254 -17.87 -3.92 36.63
N VAL A 255 -17.53 -2.82 37.31
CA VAL A 255 -17.56 -1.47 36.73
C VAL A 255 -16.61 -1.37 35.54
N LEU A 256 -15.37 -1.85 35.66
CA LEU A 256 -14.39 -1.80 34.57
C LEU A 256 -14.84 -2.61 33.34
N VAL A 257 -15.44 -3.78 33.55
CA VAL A 257 -16.01 -4.61 32.47
C VAL A 257 -17.16 -3.87 31.79
N ARG A 258 -18.06 -3.27 32.57
CA ARG A 258 -19.17 -2.48 32.02
C ARG A 258 -18.69 -1.27 31.22
N ASP A 259 -17.73 -0.52 31.74
CA ASP A 259 -17.18 0.66 31.07
C ASP A 259 -16.46 0.29 29.77
N SER A 260 -15.68 -0.81 29.78
CA SER A 260 -15.03 -1.31 28.57
C SER A 260 -16.02 -1.80 27.52
N ALA A 261 -17.13 -2.43 27.93
CA ALA A 261 -18.21 -2.84 27.02
C ALA A 261 -18.93 -1.62 26.40
N LEU A 262 -19.19 -0.58 27.19
CA LEU A 262 -19.76 0.68 26.71
C LEU A 262 -18.84 1.38 25.71
N ALA A 263 -17.55 1.53 26.04
CA ALA A 263 -16.55 2.13 25.16
C ALA A 263 -16.43 1.37 23.83
N LEU A 264 -16.49 0.04 23.86
CA LEU A 264 -16.49 -0.78 22.64
C LEU A 264 -17.74 -0.54 21.78
N ALA A 265 -18.92 -0.44 22.41
CA ALA A 265 -20.17 -0.17 21.71
C ALA A 265 -20.17 1.22 21.05
N GLU A 266 -19.65 2.23 21.74
CA GLU A 266 -19.48 3.58 21.20
C GLU A 266 -18.49 3.62 20.04
N ALA A 267 -17.34 2.95 20.17
CA ALA A 267 -16.35 2.86 19.10
C ALA A 267 -16.93 2.18 17.83
N ARG A 268 -17.74 1.13 18.00
CA ARG A 268 -18.44 0.46 16.87
C ARG A 268 -19.41 1.40 16.17
N ARG A 269 -20.26 2.11 16.93
CA ARG A 269 -21.20 3.08 16.36
C ARG A 269 -20.47 4.20 15.60
N ALA A 270 -19.40 4.74 16.19
CA ALA A 270 -18.59 5.76 15.55
C ALA A 270 -17.96 5.26 14.24
N ALA A 271 -17.48 4.01 14.20
CA ALA A 271 -16.93 3.41 12.98
C ALA A 271 -18.01 3.25 11.88
N GLU A 272 -19.20 2.79 12.24
CA GLU A 272 -20.35 2.65 11.32
C GLU A 272 -20.80 4.01 10.74
N ASP A 273 -20.88 5.04 11.59
CA ASP A 273 -21.22 6.40 11.17
C ASP A 273 -20.17 6.95 10.19
N THR A 274 -18.89 6.73 10.49
CA THR A 274 -17.78 7.19 9.65
C THR A 274 -17.80 6.48 8.29
N ALA A 275 -18.08 5.17 8.27
CA ALA A 275 -18.22 4.39 7.05
C ALA A 275 -19.42 4.87 6.21
N THR A 276 -20.54 5.18 6.86
CA THR A 276 -21.76 5.70 6.21
C THR A 276 -21.50 7.08 5.59
N ARG A 277 -20.83 7.99 6.32
CA ARG A 277 -20.44 9.31 5.79
C ARG A 277 -19.51 9.20 4.59
N ARG A 278 -18.51 8.30 4.63
CA ARG A 278 -17.63 8.04 3.48
C ARG A 278 -18.41 7.56 2.26
N ARG A 279 -19.31 6.58 2.42
CA ARG A 279 -20.16 6.10 1.32
C ARG A 279 -21.00 7.22 0.69
N LEU A 280 -21.55 8.11 1.51
CA LEU A 280 -22.30 9.26 1.02
C LEU A 280 -21.40 10.27 0.28
N GLN A 281 -20.20 10.53 0.80
CA GLN A 281 -19.20 11.38 0.13
C GLN A 281 -18.77 10.81 -1.22
N ASP A 282 -18.48 9.52 -1.29
CA ASP A 282 -18.07 8.86 -2.53
C ASP A 282 -19.19 8.90 -3.57
N ARG A 283 -20.44 8.63 -3.18
CA ARG A 283 -21.61 8.78 -4.07
C ARG A 283 -21.77 10.20 -4.57
N ARG A 284 -21.57 11.21 -3.71
CA ARG A 284 -21.66 12.61 -4.09
C ARG A 284 -20.55 13.00 -5.07
N MET A 285 -19.30 12.58 -4.83
CA MET A 285 -18.19 12.82 -5.75
C MET A 285 -18.43 12.15 -7.11
N LEU A 286 -19.03 10.97 -7.14
CA LEU A 286 -19.33 10.27 -8.38
C LEU A 286 -20.42 11.02 -9.17
N ALA A 287 -21.49 11.44 -8.50
CA ALA A 287 -22.55 12.24 -9.09
C ALA A 287 -22.03 13.59 -9.63
N ASP A 288 -21.17 14.28 -8.87
CA ASP A 288 -20.54 15.54 -9.30
C ASP A 288 -19.65 15.34 -10.55
N ARG A 289 -18.95 14.20 -10.64
CA ARG A 289 -18.14 13.84 -11.83
C ARG A 289 -19.03 13.57 -13.04
N GLU A 290 -20.10 12.79 -12.88
CA GLU A 290 -21.05 12.52 -13.96
C GLU A 290 -21.71 13.80 -14.45
N GLN A 291 -22.12 14.68 -13.53
CA GLN A 291 -22.72 15.96 -13.89
C GLN A 291 -21.75 16.88 -14.65
N ARG A 292 -20.47 16.92 -14.25
CA ARG A 292 -19.43 17.64 -15.00
C ARG A 292 -19.19 17.05 -16.38
N ALA A 293 -19.09 15.72 -16.48
CA ALA A 293 -18.91 15.04 -17.76
C ALA A 293 -20.08 15.32 -18.73
N VAL A 294 -21.32 15.33 -18.22
CA VAL A 294 -22.51 15.70 -19.01
C VAL A 294 -22.47 17.17 -19.44
N ALA A 295 -22.08 18.08 -18.53
CA ALA A 295 -21.97 19.51 -18.84
C ALA A 295 -20.87 19.80 -19.89
N GLU A 296 -19.74 19.10 -19.84
CA GLU A 296 -18.65 19.22 -20.81
C GLU A 296 -19.01 18.58 -22.17
N ALA A 297 -19.78 17.49 -22.16
CA ALA A 297 -20.23 16.81 -23.38
C ALA A 297 -21.35 17.57 -24.11
N GLY A 298 -22.16 18.37 -23.39
CA GLY A 298 -23.29 19.13 -23.93
C GLY A 298 -22.95 19.95 -25.18
N PRO A 299 -21.96 20.88 -25.12
CA PRO A 299 -21.57 21.69 -26.27
C PRO A 299 -21.09 20.87 -27.48
N ARG A 300 -20.44 19.73 -27.23
CA ARG A 300 -19.98 18.82 -28.29
C ARG A 300 -21.16 18.09 -28.94
N ILE A 301 -22.12 17.62 -28.14
CA ILE A 301 -23.34 16.99 -28.63
C ILE A 301 -24.17 17.98 -29.46
N ASP A 302 -24.27 19.24 -29.02
CA ASP A 302 -25.03 20.26 -29.74
C ASP A 302 -24.38 20.61 -31.08
N ARG A 303 -23.03 20.70 -31.16
CA ARG A 303 -22.32 20.83 -32.45
C ARG A 303 -22.60 19.64 -33.36
N LEU A 304 -22.49 18.41 -32.86
CA LEU A 304 -22.76 17.21 -33.66
C LEU A 304 -24.21 17.16 -34.18
N LYS A 305 -25.18 17.65 -33.40
CA LYS A 305 -26.58 17.80 -33.85
C LYS A 305 -26.71 18.82 -34.98
N GLN A 306 -26.02 19.95 -34.88
CA GLN A 306 -25.99 20.97 -35.94
C GLN A 306 -25.34 20.43 -37.21
N ASP A 307 -24.21 19.75 -37.10
CA ASP A 307 -23.51 19.13 -38.23
C ASP A 307 -24.38 18.06 -38.91
N LEU A 308 -25.06 17.21 -38.12
CA LEU A 308 -26.01 16.22 -38.64
C LEU A 308 -27.18 16.88 -39.37
N ALA A 309 -27.72 17.98 -38.83
CA ALA A 309 -28.81 18.72 -39.46
C ALA A 309 -28.37 19.33 -40.81
N ALA A 310 -27.17 19.93 -40.85
CA ALA A 310 -26.58 20.45 -42.07
C ALA A 310 -26.31 19.35 -43.11
N ALA A 311 -25.76 18.20 -42.68
CA ALA A 311 -25.54 17.05 -43.55
C ALA A 311 -26.85 16.48 -44.13
N ARG A 312 -27.93 16.42 -43.31
CA ARG A 312 -29.26 16.02 -43.78
C ARG A 312 -29.82 16.99 -44.81
N GLN A 313 -29.67 18.29 -44.61
CA GLN A 313 -30.10 19.30 -45.59
C GLN A 313 -29.30 19.17 -46.90
N ALA A 314 -27.98 18.99 -46.82
CA ALA A 314 -27.14 18.79 -48.00
C ALA A 314 -27.49 17.50 -48.77
N ALA A 315 -27.82 16.42 -48.06
CA ALA A 315 -28.21 15.14 -48.67
C ALA A 315 -29.50 15.24 -49.52
N VAL A 316 -30.39 16.19 -49.24
CA VAL A 316 -31.60 16.43 -50.05
C VAL A 316 -31.24 17.04 -51.42
N VAL A 317 -30.17 17.84 -51.49
CA VAL A 317 -29.76 18.56 -52.71
C VAL A 317 -28.65 17.82 -53.48
N ALA A 318 -27.93 16.90 -52.82
CA ALA A 318 -26.86 16.11 -53.42
C ALA A 318 -27.27 15.34 -54.71
N PRO A 319 -28.47 14.73 -54.81
CA PRO A 319 -28.90 14.06 -56.05
C PRO A 319 -29.07 15.02 -57.24
N LEU A 320 -29.45 16.27 -56.98
CA LEU A 320 -29.62 17.31 -58.00
C LEU A 320 -28.27 17.82 -58.52
N LEU A 321 -27.25 17.85 -57.67
CA LEU A 321 -25.88 18.21 -58.06
C LEU A 321 -25.21 17.12 -58.92
N VAL A 322 -25.48 15.84 -58.63
CA VAL A 322 -24.98 14.72 -59.45
C VAL A 322 -25.69 14.65 -60.80
N ALA A 323 -26.93 15.13 -60.90
CA ALA A 323 -27.64 15.24 -62.18
C ALA A 323 -27.19 16.44 -63.06
N LEU A 324 -26.41 17.38 -62.49
CA LEU A 324 -25.89 18.57 -63.16
C LEU A 324 -24.40 18.43 -63.57
N SER A 325 -23.75 17.34 -63.19
CA SER A 325 -22.37 16.98 -63.55
C SER A 325 -22.34 15.84 -64.57
#